data_AF-A0A124I316-F1
#
_entry.id   AF-A0A124I316-F1
#
_cell.length_a   1.000
_cell.length_b   1.000
_cell.length_c   1.000
_cell.angle_alpha   90.00
_cell.angle_beta   90.00
_cell.angle_gamma   90.00
#
_symmetry.space_group_name_H-M   'P 1'
#
loop_
_entity.id
_entity.type
_entity.pdbx_description
1 polymer ?
#
loop_
_entity_poly.entity_id
_entity_poly.type
_entity_poly.pdbx_seq_one_letter_code
_entity_poly.pdbx_strand_id
1 'polypeptide(L)'
;MPRRPSDEEILRAVERQLAGRRISTRLTDPGAASLSWESVLECEIHRSIEERGKESRRTAKGPLSRNGAIAERPTYTDLDAYVVEPPADPARRQVVHLVREGTLDEVPCGDCADGRKDCAACAGRGRTDCPPWIDCEACRGGPDTCWECDGTGTPRTRRARDGARPRKEGTRERAAECKRCHAADVACPKCSGDWRRECPACRGKGDVVCGTCDGDRRVEHKECDATGRLTVCTGATITHEPRRDTLPVKRHPGQLKTGDWYRATLTSPDDDLPDFLEDGHAKRLAPLLATRAREVRRHVTVALLPLARVETPADPDRVYYAFRLPSGDIKVIDRFSRQRKAALLWAAAAVVALAVTITLTVLR
;
A
#
# COMPACT_ATOMS: atom_id res chain seq x y z
N MET A 1 12.32 -33.82 32.04
CA MET A 1 12.49 -34.16 30.61
C MET A 1 11.19 -34.71 30.07
N PRO A 2 10.58 -34.07 29.07
CA PRO A 2 9.38 -34.59 28.43
C PRO A 2 9.71 -35.93 27.78
N ARG A 3 9.10 -37.00 28.29
CA ARG A 3 9.39 -38.35 27.82
C ARG A 3 8.60 -38.60 26.54
N ARG A 4 9.34 -38.77 25.43
CA ARG A 4 8.86 -39.49 24.25
C ARG A 4 8.02 -40.71 24.70
N PRO A 5 6.85 -40.98 24.08
CA PRO A 5 6.15 -42.23 24.33
C PRO A 5 7.08 -43.43 24.15
N SER A 6 6.91 -44.43 24.99
CA SER A 6 7.57 -45.72 24.83
C SER A 6 7.06 -46.42 23.56
N ASP A 7 7.91 -47.25 22.97
CA ASP A 7 7.53 -48.05 21.79
C ASP A 7 6.31 -48.94 22.10
N GLU A 8 6.19 -49.46 23.33
CA GLU A 8 5.05 -50.25 23.77
C GLU A 8 3.74 -49.44 23.80
N GLU A 9 3.75 -48.21 24.34
CA GLU A 9 2.57 -47.33 24.32
C GLU A 9 2.10 -47.03 22.89
N ILE A 10 3.07 -46.79 21.98
CA ILE A 10 2.79 -46.56 20.57
C ILE A 10 2.16 -47.80 19.92
N LEU A 11 2.77 -48.96 20.08
CA LEU A 11 2.28 -50.21 19.48
C LEU A 11 0.88 -50.56 19.99
N ARG A 12 0.63 -50.45 21.31
CA ARG A 12 -0.71 -50.65 21.90
C ARG A 12 -1.75 -49.65 21.37
N ALA A 13 -1.37 -48.42 21.07
CA ALA A 13 -2.28 -47.46 20.45
C ALA A 13 -2.63 -47.85 19.01
N VAL A 14 -1.67 -48.33 18.24
CA VAL A 14 -1.91 -48.82 16.87
C VAL A 14 -2.72 -50.11 16.87
N GLU A 15 -2.48 -51.03 17.82
CA GLU A 15 -3.32 -52.23 18.02
C GLU A 15 -4.79 -51.86 18.24
N ARG A 16 -5.07 -50.87 19.11
CA ARG A 16 -6.44 -50.38 19.32
C ARG A 16 -7.08 -49.84 18.04
N GLN A 17 -6.30 -49.12 17.22
CA GLN A 17 -6.75 -48.62 15.92
C GLN A 17 -7.06 -49.76 14.93
N LEU A 18 -6.23 -50.81 14.91
CA LEU A 18 -6.44 -52.01 14.08
C LEU A 18 -7.65 -52.84 14.53
N ALA A 19 -7.86 -52.97 15.84
CA ALA A 19 -9.02 -53.65 16.40
C ALA A 19 -10.34 -52.99 15.95
N GLY A 20 -10.37 -51.65 15.88
CA GLY A 20 -11.50 -50.90 15.31
C GLY A 20 -11.78 -51.22 13.83
N ARG A 21 -10.81 -51.78 13.12
CA ARG A 21 -10.92 -52.27 11.74
C ARG A 21 -11.11 -53.77 11.62
N ARG A 22 -11.39 -54.46 12.75
CA ARG A 22 -11.55 -55.91 12.84
C ARG A 22 -10.29 -56.70 12.47
N ILE A 23 -9.11 -56.08 12.60
CA ILE A 23 -7.82 -56.75 12.47
C ILE A 23 -7.32 -57.01 13.89
N SER A 24 -7.34 -58.28 14.30
CA SER A 24 -6.82 -58.70 15.61
C SER A 24 -5.36 -59.12 15.46
N THR A 25 -4.45 -58.33 16.01
CA THR A 25 -3.01 -58.63 16.03
C THR A 25 -2.39 -58.00 17.27
N ARG A 26 -1.34 -58.65 17.78
CA ARG A 26 -0.53 -58.15 18.90
C ARG A 26 0.79 -57.65 18.33
N LEU A 27 0.88 -56.35 18.11
CA LEU A 27 2.03 -55.67 17.54
C LEU A 27 3.23 -55.62 18.49
N THR A 28 3.04 -55.84 19.80
CA THR A 28 4.16 -55.99 20.74
C THR A 28 4.96 -57.28 20.54
N ASP A 29 4.43 -58.26 19.80
CA ASP A 29 5.13 -59.51 19.57
C ASP A 29 6.30 -59.31 18.59
N PRO A 30 7.45 -59.99 18.79
CA PRO A 30 8.62 -59.84 17.92
C PRO A 30 8.27 -60.08 16.44
N GLY A 31 8.59 -59.12 15.57
CA GLY A 31 8.34 -59.20 14.13
C GLY A 31 6.90 -58.88 13.68
N ALA A 32 5.97 -58.62 14.61
CA ALA A 32 4.59 -58.26 14.28
C ALA A 32 4.44 -56.82 13.75
N ALA A 33 5.42 -55.96 14.02
CA ALA A 33 5.50 -54.60 13.52
C ALA A 33 6.95 -54.15 13.29
N SER A 34 7.12 -53.23 12.35
CA SER A 34 8.31 -52.41 12.19
C SER A 34 7.98 -51.00 12.69
N LEU A 35 8.65 -50.57 13.75
CA LEU A 35 8.51 -49.24 14.33
C LEU A 35 9.78 -48.44 14.04
N SER A 36 9.61 -47.28 13.41
CA SER A 36 10.66 -46.28 13.26
C SER A 36 10.17 -44.92 13.74
N TRP A 37 11.09 -44.04 14.10
CA TRP A 37 10.73 -42.70 14.56
C TRP A 37 11.12 -41.65 13.52
N GLU A 38 10.14 -40.84 13.13
CA GLU A 38 10.25 -39.80 12.10
C GLU A 38 9.81 -38.45 12.68
N SER A 39 10.48 -38.02 13.76
CA SER A 39 10.15 -36.78 14.45
C SER A 39 10.01 -35.59 13.48
N VAL A 40 8.96 -34.80 13.70
CA VAL A 40 8.69 -33.61 12.91
C VAL A 40 9.36 -32.43 13.59
N LEU A 41 10.28 -31.81 12.87
CA LEU A 41 11.00 -30.62 13.31
C LEU A 41 10.50 -29.40 12.53
N GLU A 42 10.04 -28.41 13.26
CA GLU A 42 9.71 -27.08 12.76
C GLU A 42 10.69 -26.06 13.37
N CYS A 43 11.14 -25.12 12.56
CA CYS A 43 11.93 -24.00 13.02
C CYS A 43 11.55 -22.77 12.22
N GLU A 44 11.22 -21.72 12.94
CA GLU A 44 10.88 -20.41 12.41
C GLU A 44 11.80 -19.37 13.05
N ILE A 45 12.44 -18.56 12.22
CA ILE A 45 13.39 -17.54 12.63
C ILE A 45 12.91 -16.20 12.10
N HIS A 46 12.65 -15.27 13.01
CA HIS A 46 12.50 -13.86 12.71
C HIS A 46 13.80 -13.14 13.06
N ARG A 47 14.41 -12.49 12.08
CA ARG A 47 15.62 -11.69 12.27
C ARG A 47 15.31 -10.24 11.96
N SER A 48 15.98 -9.35 12.67
CA SER A 48 16.06 -7.94 12.34
C SER A 48 17.44 -7.67 11.77
N ILE A 49 17.50 -7.28 10.50
CA ILE A 49 18.75 -6.92 9.82
C ILE A 49 18.82 -5.40 9.75
N GLU A 50 19.89 -4.83 10.25
CA GLU A 50 20.11 -3.39 10.18
C GLU A 50 20.69 -3.00 8.82
N GLU A 51 20.10 -1.98 8.20
CA GLU A 51 20.55 -1.30 7.00
C GLU A 51 20.73 0.19 7.30
N ARG A 52 21.86 0.75 6.88
CA ARG A 52 22.21 2.17 7.08
C ARG A 52 22.17 2.83 5.71
N GLY A 53 21.28 3.80 5.56
CA GLY A 53 21.08 4.56 4.33
C GLY A 53 22.16 5.62 4.15
N LYS A 54 22.37 6.05 2.89
CA LYS A 54 23.33 7.10 2.58
C LYS A 54 22.90 8.46 3.14
N GLU A 55 23.88 9.25 3.56
CA GLU A 55 23.66 10.65 3.90
C GLU A 55 23.12 11.41 2.68
N SER A 56 22.07 12.20 2.89
CA SER A 56 21.56 13.09 1.85
C SER A 56 21.13 14.42 2.45
N ARG A 57 21.42 15.51 1.72
CA ARG A 57 20.90 16.82 2.05
C ARG A 57 19.39 16.82 1.79
N ARG A 58 18.62 17.27 2.78
CA ARG A 58 17.17 17.37 2.74
C ARG A 58 16.74 18.79 3.03
N THR A 59 15.63 19.17 2.41
CA THR A 59 14.99 20.47 2.61
C THR A 59 13.55 20.23 3.01
N ALA A 60 13.13 20.84 4.12
CA ALA A 60 11.76 20.83 4.59
C ALA A 60 11.16 22.23 4.51
N LYS A 61 9.84 22.28 4.32
CA LYS A 61 9.10 23.53 4.17
C LYS A 61 8.99 24.24 5.52
N GLY A 62 9.18 25.54 5.54
CA GLY A 62 9.01 26.33 6.76
C GLY A 62 10.24 26.36 7.68
N PRO A 63 10.17 27.17 8.75
CA PRO A 63 11.23 27.30 9.75
C PRO A 63 11.27 26.08 10.69
N LEU A 64 12.36 25.97 11.45
CA LEU A 64 12.59 24.93 12.45
C LEU A 64 11.46 24.86 13.47
N SER A 65 10.91 26.02 13.86
CA SER A 65 9.81 26.11 14.82
C SER A 65 8.53 25.41 14.37
N ARG A 66 8.30 25.30 13.05
CA ARG A 66 7.19 24.48 12.49
C ARG A 66 7.61 23.04 12.21
N ASN A 67 8.91 22.78 12.07
CA ASN A 67 9.49 21.47 11.79
C ASN A 67 10.03 20.79 13.07
N GLY A 68 9.25 20.82 14.16
CA GLY A 68 9.60 20.14 15.42
C GLY A 68 10.00 18.68 15.20
N ALA A 69 9.32 17.96 14.30
CA ALA A 69 9.64 16.59 13.94
C ALA A 69 11.01 16.37 13.24
N ILE A 70 11.71 17.43 12.81
CA ILE A 70 13.10 17.38 12.32
C ILE A 70 14.05 17.78 13.44
N ALA A 71 13.73 18.84 14.19
CA ALA A 71 14.54 19.34 15.30
C ALA A 71 14.61 18.34 16.47
N GLU A 72 13.55 17.56 16.70
CA GLU A 72 13.47 16.52 17.74
C GLU A 72 14.13 15.21 17.32
N ARG A 73 14.65 15.10 16.09
CA ARG A 73 15.32 13.88 15.65
C ARG A 73 16.65 13.72 16.38
N PRO A 74 17.05 12.47 16.67
CA PRO A 74 18.36 12.24 17.21
C PRO A 74 19.46 12.70 16.25
N THR A 75 20.52 13.28 16.81
CA THR A 75 21.67 13.79 16.06
C THR A 75 22.81 12.79 16.04
N TYR A 76 23.58 12.77 14.95
CA TYR A 76 24.75 11.89 14.82
C TYR A 76 25.95 12.64 14.22
N THR A 77 27.16 12.22 14.59
CA THR A 77 28.42 12.73 14.04
C THR A 77 29.03 11.74 13.03
N ASP A 78 29.03 10.46 13.38
CA ASP A 78 29.43 9.33 12.53
C ASP A 78 28.26 8.36 12.42
N LEU A 79 27.79 8.12 11.19
CA LEU A 79 26.65 7.26 10.95
C LEU A 79 26.97 5.82 11.29
N ASP A 80 28.20 5.33 11.11
CA ASP A 80 28.52 3.91 11.32
C ASP A 80 28.69 3.58 12.81
N ALA A 81 29.16 4.55 13.60
CA ALA A 81 29.30 4.41 15.06
C ALA A 81 27.98 4.65 15.84
N TYR A 82 26.95 5.21 15.21
CA TYR A 82 25.69 5.55 15.90
C TYR A 82 24.93 4.28 16.33
N VAL A 83 24.66 4.13 17.62
CA VAL A 83 23.95 2.97 18.17
C VAL A 83 22.44 3.22 18.17
N VAL A 84 21.69 2.30 17.57
CA VAL A 84 20.22 2.25 17.66
C VAL A 84 19.84 1.02 18.45
N GLU A 85 18.95 1.17 19.43
CA GLU A 85 18.40 0.02 20.13
C GLU A 85 17.68 -0.91 19.14
N PRO A 86 18.01 -2.21 19.12
CA PRO A 86 17.30 -3.17 18.29
C PRO A 86 15.80 -3.21 18.63
N PRO A 87 14.91 -3.49 17.66
CA PRO A 87 13.47 -3.47 17.91
C PRO A 87 13.11 -4.52 18.96
N ALA A 88 12.09 -4.27 19.79
CA ALA A 88 11.63 -5.26 20.76
C ALA A 88 11.17 -6.57 20.08
N ASP A 89 10.51 -6.44 18.93
CA ASP A 89 10.01 -7.53 18.10
C ASP A 89 10.77 -7.55 16.76
N PRO A 90 11.62 -8.57 16.49
CA PRO A 90 12.41 -8.65 15.26
C PRO A 90 11.55 -8.91 14.00
N ALA A 91 10.26 -9.25 14.15
CA ALA A 91 9.34 -9.35 13.02
C ALA A 91 8.80 -7.99 12.57
N ARG A 92 9.02 -6.92 13.33
CA ARG A 92 8.56 -5.57 13.00
C ARG A 92 9.67 -4.74 12.38
N ARG A 93 9.29 -4.00 11.34
CA ARG A 93 10.15 -2.99 10.73
C ARG A 93 10.23 -1.77 11.63
N GLN A 94 11.44 -1.25 11.83
CA GLN A 94 11.69 0.01 12.54
C GLN A 94 12.59 0.89 11.68
N VAL A 95 12.27 2.19 11.63
CA VAL A 95 13.05 3.17 10.86
C VAL A 95 13.36 4.34 11.78
N VAL A 96 14.64 4.67 11.90
CA VAL A 96 15.11 5.83 12.67
C VAL A 96 15.68 6.85 11.71
N HIS A 97 15.10 8.05 11.71
CA HIS A 97 15.59 9.18 10.95
C HIS A 97 16.50 10.03 11.82
N LEU A 98 17.70 10.28 11.32
CA LEU A 98 18.73 10.99 12.05
C LEU A 98 19.09 12.28 11.31
N VAL A 99 19.61 13.25 12.05
CA VAL A 99 20.15 14.51 11.51
C VAL A 99 21.62 14.61 11.85
N ARG A 100 22.47 14.97 10.88
CA ARG A 100 23.90 15.14 11.14
C ARG A 100 24.12 16.39 11.98
N GLU A 101 24.88 16.25 13.04
CA GLU A 101 25.23 17.34 13.95
C GLU A 101 25.83 18.53 13.19
N GLY A 102 25.41 19.75 13.55
CA GLY A 102 25.87 20.99 12.92
C GLY A 102 25.37 21.24 11.49
N THR A 103 24.53 20.36 10.92
CA THR A 103 24.01 20.56 9.55
C THR A 103 22.58 21.12 9.51
N LEU A 104 21.91 21.17 10.65
CA LEU A 104 20.56 21.70 10.77
C LEU A 104 20.60 23.23 10.72
N ASP A 105 20.00 23.81 9.70
CA ASP A 105 20.03 25.25 9.46
C ASP A 105 18.73 25.76 8.84
N GLU A 106 18.47 27.06 8.96
CA GLU A 106 17.39 27.75 8.29
C GLU A 106 17.93 28.65 7.19
N VAL A 107 17.53 28.37 5.95
CA VAL A 107 17.90 29.19 4.80
C VAL A 107 16.69 30.00 4.31
N PRO A 108 16.90 31.24 3.83
CA PRO A 108 15.84 31.98 3.16
C PRO A 108 15.40 31.23 1.90
N CYS A 109 14.10 31.28 1.62
CA CYS A 109 13.55 30.73 0.39
C CYS A 109 13.88 31.69 -0.77
N GLY A 110 14.78 31.27 -1.65
CA GLY A 110 15.32 32.12 -2.72
C GLY A 110 14.28 32.61 -3.74
N ASP A 111 13.13 31.94 -3.84
CA ASP A 111 12.12 32.26 -4.85
C ASP A 111 11.02 33.20 -4.34
N CYS A 112 11.05 33.61 -3.06
CA CYS A 112 10.02 34.48 -2.51
C CYS A 112 10.62 35.54 -1.56
N ALA A 113 9.88 36.62 -1.33
CA ALA A 113 10.21 37.57 -0.28
C ALA A 113 9.20 37.39 0.87
N ASP A 114 9.70 36.95 2.03
CA ASP A 114 8.92 36.69 3.25
C ASP A 114 7.72 35.77 3.02
N GLY A 115 7.94 34.71 2.23
CA GLY A 115 6.94 33.68 2.02
C GLY A 115 5.85 34.04 1.02
N ARG A 116 5.99 35.15 0.31
CA ARG A 116 5.04 35.58 -0.71
C ARG A 116 5.71 35.77 -2.06
N LYS A 117 5.03 35.37 -3.13
CA LYS A 117 5.42 35.63 -4.53
C LYS A 117 4.44 36.61 -5.14
N ASP A 118 4.88 37.39 -6.11
CA ASP A 118 3.96 38.23 -6.88
C ASP A 118 2.90 37.36 -7.54
N CYS A 119 1.66 37.84 -7.52
CA CYS A 119 0.55 37.11 -8.11
C CYS A 119 0.76 37.06 -9.63
N ALA A 120 1.06 35.86 -10.14
CA ALA A 120 1.30 35.65 -11.56
C ALA A 120 0.13 36.11 -12.45
N ALA A 121 -1.11 35.99 -11.95
CA ALA A 121 -2.31 36.39 -12.68
C ALA A 121 -2.42 37.90 -12.94
N CYS A 122 -1.84 38.74 -12.07
CA CYS A 122 -1.88 40.20 -12.22
C CYS A 122 -0.50 40.85 -12.24
N ALA A 123 0.58 40.04 -12.31
CA ALA A 123 1.97 40.47 -12.24
C ALA A 123 2.24 41.49 -11.11
N GLY A 124 1.69 41.23 -9.90
CA GLY A 124 1.90 42.11 -8.75
C GLY A 124 1.06 43.41 -8.75
N ARG A 125 0.17 43.64 -9.72
CA ARG A 125 -0.67 44.85 -9.74
C ARG A 125 -1.83 44.81 -8.74
N GLY A 126 -2.29 43.62 -8.39
CA GLY A 126 -3.52 43.41 -7.59
C GLY A 126 -4.80 43.66 -8.38
N ARG A 127 -4.68 44.09 -9.64
CA ARG A 127 -5.78 44.35 -10.55
C ARG A 127 -5.46 43.77 -11.92
N THR A 128 -6.49 43.35 -12.63
CA THR A 128 -6.39 42.90 -14.03
C THR A 128 -7.10 43.89 -14.92
N ASP A 129 -6.51 44.15 -16.08
CA ASP A 129 -7.06 45.08 -17.05
C ASP A 129 -8.43 44.58 -17.53
N CYS A 130 -9.40 45.48 -17.55
CA CYS A 130 -10.77 45.18 -17.91
C CYS A 130 -11.24 46.27 -18.87
N PRO A 131 -11.84 45.95 -20.03
CA PRO A 131 -12.35 47.00 -20.89
C PRO A 131 -13.37 47.85 -20.10
N PRO A 132 -13.18 49.18 -20.00
CA PRO A 132 -14.10 50.05 -19.23
C PRO A 132 -15.52 50.01 -19.82
N TRP A 133 -15.59 49.75 -21.13
CA TRP A 133 -16.80 49.69 -21.91
C TRP A 133 -16.84 48.35 -22.65
N ILE A 134 -17.94 47.62 -22.50
CA ILE A 134 -18.21 46.41 -23.27
C ILE A 134 -19.33 46.67 -24.27
N ASP A 135 -19.34 45.94 -25.37
CA ASP A 135 -20.43 46.03 -26.33
C ASP A 135 -21.73 45.57 -25.69
N CYS A 136 -22.80 46.30 -26.00
CA CYS A 136 -24.14 45.99 -25.49
C CYS A 136 -24.57 44.60 -25.98
N GLU A 137 -24.80 43.62 -25.10
CA GLU A 137 -25.14 42.24 -25.49
C GLU A 137 -26.36 42.13 -26.43
N ALA A 138 -27.29 43.08 -26.35
CA ALA A 138 -28.50 43.08 -27.16
C ALA A 138 -28.26 43.48 -28.62
N CYS A 139 -27.33 44.40 -28.89
CA CYS A 139 -27.03 44.86 -30.24
C CYS A 139 -25.59 44.57 -30.69
N ARG A 140 -24.74 44.07 -29.79
CA ARG A 140 -23.32 43.70 -29.95
C ARG A 140 -22.46 44.76 -30.62
N GLY A 141 -22.75 46.03 -30.38
CA GLY A 141 -22.10 47.14 -31.09
C GLY A 141 -22.33 47.15 -32.62
N GLY A 142 -23.24 46.31 -33.12
CA GLY A 142 -23.58 46.18 -34.53
C GLY A 142 -24.48 47.32 -35.05
N PRO A 143 -24.78 47.31 -36.36
CA PRO A 143 -25.59 48.34 -37.01
C PRO A 143 -27.00 48.49 -36.41
N ASP A 144 -27.49 47.48 -35.69
CA ASP A 144 -28.82 47.49 -35.05
C ASP A 144 -28.92 48.36 -33.78
N THR A 145 -27.89 49.19 -33.49
CA THR A 145 -27.87 50.11 -32.35
C THR A 145 -28.85 51.27 -32.51
N CYS A 146 -29.02 51.78 -33.73
CA CYS A 146 -30.00 52.80 -34.11
C CYS A 146 -30.51 52.52 -35.52
N TRP A 147 -31.82 52.39 -35.68
CA TRP A 147 -32.43 51.97 -36.94
C TRP A 147 -32.47 53.11 -37.98
N GLU A 148 -32.26 54.36 -37.52
CA GLU A 148 -32.21 55.57 -38.36
C GLU A 148 -30.80 55.85 -38.89
N CYS A 149 -29.74 55.57 -38.13
CA CYS A 149 -28.38 55.88 -38.54
C CYS A 149 -27.46 54.66 -38.67
N ASP A 150 -27.92 53.45 -38.36
CA ASP A 150 -27.11 52.22 -38.28
C ASP A 150 -25.87 52.35 -37.40
N GLY A 151 -25.95 53.19 -36.38
CA GLY A 151 -24.81 53.54 -35.55
C GLY A 151 -23.79 54.48 -36.23
N THR A 152 -23.96 54.93 -37.48
CA THR A 152 -23.03 55.89 -38.13
C THR A 152 -23.09 57.30 -37.54
N GLY A 153 -24.19 57.63 -36.85
CA GLY A 153 -24.45 58.95 -36.28
C GLY A 153 -25.04 59.96 -37.26
N THR A 154 -25.08 59.64 -38.55
CA THR A 154 -25.81 60.42 -39.55
C THR A 154 -27.11 59.71 -39.91
N PRO A 155 -28.29 60.38 -39.83
CA PRO A 155 -29.53 59.78 -40.30
C PRO A 155 -29.39 59.32 -41.75
N ARG A 156 -29.92 58.15 -42.08
CA ARG A 156 -30.04 57.69 -43.46
C ARG A 156 -30.79 58.76 -44.25
N THR A 157 -30.14 59.30 -45.29
CA THR A 157 -30.84 60.18 -46.23
C THR A 157 -31.94 59.34 -46.88
N ARG A 158 -33.18 59.84 -46.83
CA ARG A 158 -34.41 59.15 -47.25
C ARG A 158 -34.31 58.59 -48.68
N ARG A 159 -33.76 57.39 -48.84
CA ARG A 159 -34.08 56.47 -49.92
C ARG A 159 -34.43 55.15 -49.27
N ALA A 160 -35.74 54.95 -49.19
CA ALA A 160 -36.42 53.82 -48.60
C ALA A 160 -35.82 52.50 -49.08
N ARG A 161 -35.54 51.61 -48.12
CA ARG A 161 -35.70 50.19 -48.36
C ARG A 161 -37.05 49.82 -47.76
N ASP A 162 -38.04 49.60 -48.62
CA ASP A 162 -39.33 49.03 -48.24
C ASP A 162 -39.10 47.71 -47.50
N GLY A 163 -39.58 47.66 -46.26
CA GLY A 163 -39.31 46.57 -45.34
C GLY A 163 -39.03 47.04 -43.93
N ALA A 164 -39.77 48.04 -43.44
CA ALA A 164 -39.90 48.26 -42.01
C ALA A 164 -40.42 46.96 -41.39
N ARG A 165 -39.58 46.24 -40.63
CA ARG A 165 -40.06 45.12 -39.83
C ARG A 165 -41.03 45.70 -38.80
N PRO A 166 -42.32 45.32 -38.83
CA PRO A 166 -43.29 45.82 -37.87
C PRO A 166 -42.89 45.30 -36.49
N ARG A 167 -42.86 46.21 -35.52
CA ARG A 167 -42.74 45.89 -34.10
C ARG A 167 -43.92 44.98 -33.75
N LYS A 168 -43.64 43.72 -33.39
CA LYS A 168 -44.68 42.84 -32.83
C LYS A 168 -45.25 43.52 -31.60
N GLU A 169 -46.53 43.85 -31.67
CA GLU A 169 -47.31 44.50 -30.62
C GLU A 169 -47.33 43.58 -29.39
N GLY A 170 -46.62 43.96 -28.32
CA GLY A 170 -46.53 43.17 -27.09
C GLY A 170 -45.24 43.30 -26.28
N THR A 171 -44.11 43.68 -26.88
CA THR A 171 -42.85 43.92 -26.15
C THR A 171 -42.69 45.39 -25.74
N ARG A 172 -43.12 45.70 -24.51
CA ARG A 172 -43.13 47.03 -23.87
C ARG A 172 -41.76 47.56 -23.41
N GLU A 173 -40.63 47.15 -23.99
CA GLU A 173 -39.38 47.90 -23.76
C GLU A 173 -39.39 49.14 -24.65
N ARG A 174 -39.79 50.31 -24.11
CA ARG A 174 -39.77 51.60 -24.81
C ARG A 174 -38.38 51.82 -25.41
N ALA A 175 -38.30 52.03 -26.72
CA ALA A 175 -37.03 52.31 -27.38
C ALA A 175 -36.47 53.64 -26.85
N ALA A 176 -35.15 53.81 -26.86
CA ALA A 176 -34.52 55.01 -26.30
C ALA A 176 -34.19 56.03 -27.41
N GLU A 177 -33.93 57.28 -27.03
CA GLU A 177 -33.33 58.29 -27.91
C GLU A 177 -31.92 57.85 -28.33
N CYS A 178 -31.60 57.98 -29.62
CA CYS A 178 -30.25 57.75 -30.10
C CYS A 178 -29.33 58.92 -29.75
N LYS A 179 -28.32 58.70 -28.92
CA LYS A 179 -27.34 59.72 -28.54
C LYS A 179 -26.46 60.28 -29.67
N ARG A 180 -26.42 59.66 -30.86
CA ARG A 180 -25.64 60.15 -32.01
C ARG A 180 -26.44 61.01 -32.97
N CYS A 181 -27.66 60.60 -33.33
CA CYS A 181 -28.50 61.33 -34.29
C CYS A 181 -29.71 62.02 -33.65
N HIS A 182 -29.89 61.90 -32.33
CA HIS A 182 -30.97 62.48 -31.52
C HIS A 182 -32.39 62.07 -31.93
N ALA A 183 -32.53 61.04 -32.76
CA ALA A 183 -33.83 60.49 -33.11
C ALA A 183 -34.43 59.75 -31.89
N ALA A 184 -35.67 60.07 -31.55
CA ALA A 184 -36.42 59.47 -30.46
C ALA A 184 -36.89 58.04 -30.82
N ASP A 185 -37.01 57.16 -29.82
CA ASP A 185 -37.58 55.80 -29.95
C ASP A 185 -36.93 54.87 -31.00
N VAL A 186 -35.69 55.14 -31.41
CA VAL A 186 -35.01 54.36 -32.47
C VAL A 186 -33.74 53.65 -32.00
N ALA A 187 -33.29 53.88 -30.76
CA ALA A 187 -32.10 53.25 -30.23
C ALA A 187 -32.40 52.02 -29.38
N CYS A 188 -31.42 51.11 -29.30
CA CYS A 188 -31.48 49.95 -28.41
C CYS A 188 -31.78 50.42 -26.96
N PRO A 189 -32.91 50.00 -26.37
CA PRO A 189 -33.37 50.54 -25.08
C PRO A 189 -32.43 50.19 -23.95
N LYS A 190 -31.71 49.07 -24.07
CA LYS A 190 -30.84 48.61 -23.01
C LYS A 190 -29.51 49.38 -22.93
N CYS A 191 -28.99 49.93 -24.04
CA CYS A 191 -27.78 50.79 -24.02
C CYS A 191 -28.08 52.26 -24.31
N SER A 192 -29.35 52.65 -24.48
CA SER A 192 -29.74 54.03 -24.78
C SER A 192 -29.00 54.65 -25.98
N GLY A 193 -28.69 53.82 -26.99
CA GLY A 193 -27.96 54.24 -28.19
C GLY A 193 -26.45 54.42 -28.03
N ASP A 194 -25.88 54.14 -26.86
CA ASP A 194 -24.44 54.26 -26.60
C ASP A 194 -23.60 53.11 -27.16
N TRP A 195 -24.22 52.10 -27.78
CA TRP A 195 -23.65 50.86 -28.39
C TRP A 195 -22.78 49.98 -27.48
N ARG A 196 -22.14 50.58 -26.49
CA ARG A 196 -21.41 50.03 -25.38
C ARG A 196 -22.15 50.36 -24.09
N ARG A 197 -21.81 49.63 -23.04
CA ARG A 197 -22.20 49.97 -21.66
C ARG A 197 -20.98 49.87 -20.78
N GLU A 198 -21.05 50.51 -19.63
CA GLU A 198 -20.06 50.31 -18.58
C GLU A 198 -19.93 48.81 -18.30
N CYS A 199 -18.70 48.31 -18.30
CA CYS A 199 -18.48 46.93 -17.95
C CYS A 199 -19.01 46.68 -16.53
N PRO A 200 -19.90 45.70 -16.31
CA PRO A 200 -20.49 45.48 -14.99
C PRO A 200 -19.45 45.07 -13.94
N ALA A 201 -18.31 44.52 -14.38
CA ALA A 201 -17.22 44.10 -13.51
C ALA A 201 -16.38 45.28 -13.00
N CYS A 202 -16.02 46.26 -13.85
CA CYS A 202 -15.19 47.40 -13.46
C CYS A 202 -15.95 48.73 -13.29
N ARG A 203 -17.21 48.79 -13.74
CA ARG A 203 -18.07 49.99 -13.77
C ARG A 203 -17.36 51.20 -14.39
N GLY A 204 -16.79 51.00 -15.58
CA GLY A 204 -16.09 52.05 -16.32
C GLY A 204 -14.67 52.38 -15.84
N LYS A 205 -14.16 51.78 -14.76
CA LYS A 205 -12.82 52.10 -14.21
C LYS A 205 -11.66 51.58 -15.04
N GLY A 206 -11.89 50.57 -15.88
CA GLY A 206 -10.84 49.98 -16.72
C GLY A 206 -10.01 48.88 -16.04
N ASP A 207 -10.31 48.56 -14.77
CA ASP A 207 -9.64 47.50 -14.03
C ASP A 207 -10.60 46.78 -13.08
N VAL A 208 -10.29 45.52 -12.76
CA VAL A 208 -11.00 44.75 -11.73
C VAL A 208 -10.00 44.20 -10.72
N VAL A 209 -10.44 44.03 -9.47
CA VAL A 209 -9.64 43.38 -8.44
C VAL A 209 -9.30 41.97 -8.91
N CYS A 210 -8.03 41.59 -8.81
CA CYS A 210 -7.57 40.27 -9.25
C CYS A 210 -8.13 39.20 -8.32
N GLY A 211 -9.02 38.32 -8.80
CA GLY A 211 -9.64 37.27 -7.97
C GLY A 211 -8.71 36.12 -7.53
N THR A 212 -7.43 36.14 -7.91
CA THR A 212 -6.45 35.15 -7.43
C THR A 212 -5.74 35.61 -6.16
N CYS A 213 -5.53 36.92 -6.02
CA CYS A 213 -4.88 37.51 -4.83
C CYS A 213 -5.82 38.47 -4.08
N ASP A 214 -7.07 38.61 -4.53
CA ASP A 214 -8.08 39.51 -4.00
C ASP A 214 -7.61 40.96 -3.80
N GLY A 215 -6.65 41.40 -4.61
CA GLY A 215 -6.07 42.75 -4.52
C GLY A 215 -4.76 42.84 -3.73
N ASP A 216 -4.35 41.78 -3.03
CA ASP A 216 -3.15 41.75 -2.18
C ASP A 216 -1.84 41.79 -2.96
N ARG A 217 -1.90 41.69 -4.29
CA ARG A 217 -0.76 41.72 -5.24
C ARG A 217 0.16 40.52 -5.15
N ARG A 218 0.19 39.82 -4.01
CA ARG A 218 1.09 38.70 -3.73
C ARG A 218 0.27 37.51 -3.23
N VAL A 219 0.76 36.31 -3.51
CA VAL A 219 0.17 35.04 -3.07
C VAL A 219 1.16 34.28 -2.20
N GLU A 220 0.64 33.43 -1.33
CA GLU A 220 1.44 32.58 -0.46
C GLU A 220 2.34 31.62 -1.26
N HIS A 221 3.60 31.53 -0.86
CA HIS A 221 4.57 30.65 -1.48
C HIS A 221 4.53 29.26 -0.85
N LYS A 222 3.88 28.32 -1.55
CA LYS A 222 3.62 26.94 -1.09
C LYS A 222 4.85 26.09 -0.81
N GLU A 223 6.02 26.42 -1.36
CA GLU A 223 7.25 25.65 -1.13
C GLU A 223 7.87 25.96 0.24
N CYS A 224 7.67 27.18 0.75
CA CYS A 224 8.11 27.59 2.08
C CYS A 224 6.96 27.77 3.08
N ASP A 225 5.75 27.32 2.71
CA ASP A 225 4.54 27.41 3.53
C ASP A 225 4.26 28.84 4.06
N ALA A 226 4.42 29.82 3.16
CA ALA A 226 4.26 31.24 3.43
C ALA A 226 5.20 31.84 4.50
N THR A 227 6.27 31.13 4.89
CA THR A 227 7.19 31.61 5.93
C THR A 227 8.42 32.33 5.40
N GLY A 228 8.73 32.14 4.11
CA GLY A 228 9.95 32.67 3.50
C GLY A 228 11.22 31.95 3.92
N ARG A 229 11.12 30.87 4.72
CA ARG A 229 12.25 30.10 5.22
C ARG A 229 12.08 28.62 4.91
N LEU A 230 13.20 27.95 4.77
CA LEU A 230 13.30 26.51 4.56
C LEU A 230 14.26 25.95 5.60
N THR A 231 13.92 24.80 6.14
CA THR A 231 14.83 24.06 7.02
C THR A 231 15.66 23.13 6.17
N VAL A 232 16.98 23.24 6.24
CA VAL A 232 17.92 22.33 5.56
C VAL A 232 18.68 21.51 6.58
N CYS A 233 18.94 20.25 6.25
CA CYS A 233 19.78 19.38 7.06
C CYS A 233 20.42 18.28 6.20
N THR A 234 21.50 17.69 6.69
CA THR A 234 21.98 16.41 6.18
C THR A 234 21.34 15.32 7.03
N GLY A 235 20.50 14.49 6.39
CA GLY A 235 19.79 13.42 7.07
C GLY A 235 20.32 12.04 6.69
N ALA A 236 20.27 11.12 7.64
CA ALA A 236 20.50 9.70 7.42
C ALA A 236 19.30 8.88 7.89
N THR A 237 19.30 7.58 7.59
CA THR A 237 18.25 6.68 8.03
C THR A 237 18.86 5.33 8.37
N ILE A 238 18.52 4.81 9.54
CA ILE A 238 18.85 3.46 9.97
C ILE A 238 17.54 2.66 9.95
N THR A 239 17.53 1.56 9.23
CA THR A 239 16.36 0.70 9.06
C THR A 239 16.65 -0.67 9.60
N HIS A 240 15.77 -1.17 10.46
CA HIS A 240 15.75 -2.54 10.93
C HIS A 240 14.71 -3.30 10.11
N GLU A 241 15.18 -4.11 9.16
CA GLU A 241 14.33 -4.81 8.20
C GLU A 241 14.09 -6.27 8.65
N PRO A 242 12.82 -6.70 8.78
CA PRO A 242 12.51 -8.05 9.23
C PRO A 242 12.79 -9.07 8.13
N ARG A 243 13.42 -10.20 8.51
CA ARG A 243 13.64 -11.36 7.65
C ARG A 243 13.11 -12.60 8.32
N ARG A 244 12.39 -13.42 7.56
CA ARG A 244 11.83 -14.69 8.02
C ARG A 244 12.55 -15.84 7.33
N ASP A 245 13.13 -16.74 8.11
CA ASP A 245 13.64 -18.01 7.63
C ASP A 245 12.83 -19.14 8.27
N THR A 246 12.55 -20.19 7.50
CA THR A 246 11.85 -21.38 8.00
C THR A 246 12.53 -22.63 7.50
N LEU A 247 12.55 -23.69 8.31
CA LEU A 247 12.87 -25.01 7.79
C LEU A 247 11.84 -25.40 6.72
N PRO A 248 12.26 -25.95 5.56
CA PRO A 248 11.32 -26.49 4.60
C PRO A 248 10.59 -27.68 5.23
N VAL A 249 9.32 -27.47 5.58
CA VAL A 249 8.48 -28.51 6.18
C VAL A 249 7.94 -29.39 5.06
N LYS A 250 8.19 -30.71 5.12
CA LYS A 250 7.46 -31.67 4.27
C LYS A 250 5.98 -31.53 4.64
N ARG A 251 5.07 -31.34 3.68
CA ARG A 251 3.64 -31.17 3.99
C ARG A 251 3.14 -32.30 4.88
N HIS A 252 2.92 -31.99 6.15
CA HIS A 252 2.42 -32.95 7.12
C HIS A 252 0.88 -32.95 7.11
N PRO A 253 0.24 -34.06 7.51
CA PRO A 253 -1.18 -34.08 7.80
C PRO A 253 -1.57 -32.94 8.76
N GLY A 254 -2.62 -32.18 8.45
CA GLY A 254 -3.09 -31.10 9.33
C GLY A 254 -3.42 -31.57 10.76
N GLN A 255 -3.68 -32.86 10.95
CA GLN A 255 -3.90 -33.50 12.24
C GLN A 255 -2.68 -33.45 13.17
N LEU A 256 -1.44 -33.34 12.65
CA LEU A 256 -0.23 -33.24 13.50
C LEU A 256 -0.18 -31.95 14.32
N LYS A 257 -0.91 -30.89 13.91
CA LYS A 257 -1.00 -29.63 14.67
C LYS A 257 -1.59 -29.81 16.07
N THR A 258 -2.31 -30.90 16.31
CA THR A 258 -2.90 -31.24 17.63
C THR A 258 -1.96 -32.01 18.54
N GLY A 259 -0.76 -32.36 18.07
CA GLY A 259 0.23 -33.10 18.86
C GLY A 259 0.78 -32.31 20.04
N ASP A 260 1.43 -33.04 20.94
CA ASP A 260 2.19 -32.49 22.05
C ASP A 260 3.57 -32.04 21.55
N TRP A 261 3.64 -30.79 21.08
CA TRP A 261 4.86 -30.22 20.51
C TRP A 261 5.77 -29.72 21.63
N TYR A 262 7.01 -30.20 21.66
CA TYR A 262 8.06 -29.56 22.44
C TYR A 262 8.47 -28.28 21.76
N ARG A 263 8.55 -27.19 22.51
CA ARG A 263 8.85 -25.86 21.99
C ARG A 263 9.91 -25.20 22.84
N ALA A 264 10.78 -24.47 22.17
CA ALA A 264 11.72 -23.57 22.81
C ALA A 264 11.89 -22.32 21.97
N THR A 265 12.26 -21.24 22.66
CA THR A 265 12.54 -19.95 22.05
C THR A 265 13.99 -19.61 22.28
N LEU A 266 14.70 -19.22 21.22
CA LEU A 266 16.05 -18.70 21.28
C LEU A 266 16.03 -17.25 20.81
N THR A 267 16.75 -16.38 21.50
CA THR A 267 16.83 -14.94 21.25
C THR A 267 18.25 -14.47 20.94
N SER A 268 19.26 -15.27 21.27
CA SER A 268 20.69 -15.01 21.03
C SER A 268 21.34 -16.10 20.17
N PRO A 269 22.37 -15.76 19.35
CA PRO A 269 23.32 -16.71 18.76
C PRO A 269 23.92 -17.71 19.74
N ASP A 270 24.15 -17.27 20.97
CA ASP A 270 24.87 -18.02 22.00
C ASP A 270 23.94 -18.83 22.91
N ASP A 271 22.62 -18.79 22.67
CA ASP A 271 21.67 -19.61 23.43
C ASP A 271 21.91 -21.09 23.14
N ASP A 272 21.97 -21.89 24.21
CA ASP A 272 22.09 -23.34 24.11
C ASP A 272 20.90 -23.93 23.33
N LEU A 273 21.18 -24.95 22.52
CA LEU A 273 20.13 -25.67 21.83
C LEU A 273 19.26 -26.43 22.85
N PRO A 274 17.93 -26.52 22.62
CA PRO A 274 17.04 -27.25 23.51
C PRO A 274 17.44 -28.73 23.66
N ASP A 275 17.39 -29.22 24.89
CA ASP A 275 17.78 -30.58 25.28
C ASP A 275 16.98 -31.70 24.57
N PHE A 276 15.78 -31.40 24.10
CA PHE A 276 14.95 -32.33 23.34
C PHE A 276 15.43 -32.57 21.89
N LEU A 277 16.44 -31.82 21.42
CA LEU A 277 16.98 -31.99 20.08
C LEU A 277 18.11 -33.03 20.07
N GLU A 278 17.89 -34.11 19.32
CA GLU A 278 18.95 -35.06 18.97
C GLU A 278 20.00 -34.42 18.03
N ASP A 279 21.23 -34.95 18.00
CA ASP A 279 22.35 -34.47 17.18
C ASP A 279 22.00 -34.27 15.70
N GLY A 280 21.17 -35.16 15.14
CA GLY A 280 20.70 -35.06 13.76
C GLY A 280 19.82 -33.83 13.52
N HIS A 281 19.00 -33.43 14.49
CA HIS A 281 18.20 -32.21 14.43
C HIS A 281 19.08 -30.98 14.58
N ALA A 282 20.02 -30.99 15.53
CA ALA A 282 20.97 -29.90 15.73
C ALA A 282 21.78 -29.61 14.46
N LYS A 283 22.34 -30.64 13.82
CA LYS A 283 23.07 -30.50 12.55
C LYS A 283 22.22 -29.89 11.43
N ARG A 284 20.92 -30.21 11.37
CA ARG A 284 19.99 -29.63 10.38
C ARG A 284 19.65 -28.17 10.66
N LEU A 285 19.61 -27.76 11.93
CA LEU A 285 19.32 -26.39 12.34
C LEU A 285 20.53 -25.46 12.23
N ALA A 286 21.74 -25.98 12.44
CA ALA A 286 22.98 -25.21 12.43
C ALA A 286 23.10 -24.16 11.29
N PRO A 287 22.90 -24.50 9.99
CA PRO A 287 23.02 -23.49 8.93
C PRO A 287 21.94 -22.40 8.99
N LEU A 288 20.76 -22.71 9.54
CA LEU A 288 19.70 -21.71 9.74
C LEU A 288 19.96 -20.85 10.97
N LEU A 289 20.61 -21.38 12.01
CA LEU A 289 20.89 -20.62 13.24
C LEU A 289 22.16 -19.78 13.15
N ALA A 290 22.98 -19.93 12.10
CA ALA A 290 24.15 -19.10 11.87
C ALA A 290 23.78 -17.60 11.81
N THR A 291 24.53 -16.78 12.52
CA THR A 291 24.37 -15.32 12.54
C THR A 291 24.57 -14.74 11.15
N ARG A 292 23.70 -13.82 10.74
CA ARG A 292 23.85 -13.08 9.48
C ARG A 292 24.58 -11.77 9.70
N ALA A 293 25.23 -11.30 8.64
CA ALA A 293 25.81 -9.97 8.63
C ALA A 293 24.75 -8.93 8.99
N ARG A 294 25.08 -8.03 9.91
CA ARG A 294 24.22 -6.92 10.37
C ARG A 294 22.91 -7.38 11.04
N GLU A 295 22.85 -8.62 11.51
CA GLU A 295 21.77 -9.08 12.37
C GLU A 295 21.91 -8.43 13.74
N VAL A 296 20.91 -7.63 14.14
CA VAL A 296 20.92 -6.90 15.42
C VAL A 296 20.01 -7.56 16.45
N ARG A 297 19.04 -8.37 16.02
CA ARG A 297 18.17 -9.15 16.90
C ARG A 297 17.57 -10.33 16.16
N ARG A 298 17.25 -11.39 16.91
CA ARG A 298 16.47 -12.52 16.40
C ARG A 298 15.49 -13.07 17.41
N HIS A 299 14.53 -13.82 16.90
CA HIS A 299 13.63 -14.66 17.65
C HIS A 299 13.44 -15.95 16.88
N VAL A 300 13.91 -17.04 17.46
CA VAL A 300 13.86 -18.39 16.90
C VAL A 300 12.82 -19.17 17.70
N THR A 301 11.84 -19.76 17.03
CA THR A 301 10.97 -20.78 17.61
C THR A 301 11.37 -22.12 17.03
N VAL A 302 11.82 -23.03 17.89
CA VAL A 302 12.07 -24.44 17.53
C VAL A 302 10.96 -25.29 18.11
N ALA A 303 10.37 -26.15 17.29
CA ALA A 303 9.36 -27.09 17.73
C ALA A 303 9.65 -28.51 17.23
N LEU A 304 9.49 -29.50 18.10
CA LEU A 304 9.68 -30.92 17.78
C LEU A 304 8.45 -31.72 18.22
N LEU A 305 7.91 -32.53 17.31
CA LEU A 305 6.89 -33.53 17.61
C LEU A 305 7.47 -34.93 17.37
N PRO A 306 7.67 -35.74 18.41
CA PRO A 306 7.99 -37.15 18.24
C PRO A 306 6.85 -37.86 17.51
N LEU A 307 7.16 -38.37 16.33
CA LEU A 307 6.20 -39.07 15.47
C LEU A 307 6.74 -40.47 15.21
N ALA A 308 6.04 -41.48 15.72
CA ALA A 308 6.34 -42.85 15.40
C ALA A 308 5.66 -43.24 14.09
N ARG A 309 6.36 -44.01 13.26
CA ARG A 309 5.88 -44.63 12.05
C ARG A 309 5.86 -46.14 12.29
N VAL A 310 4.70 -46.75 12.12
CA VAL A 310 4.46 -48.17 12.37
C VAL A 310 3.95 -48.81 11.09
N GLU A 311 4.65 -49.85 10.66
CA GLU A 311 4.24 -50.75 9.57
C GLU A 311 4.00 -52.14 10.16
N THR A 312 2.96 -52.82 9.69
CA THR A 312 2.64 -54.17 10.15
C THR A 312 2.28 -55.07 8.97
N PRO A 313 2.76 -56.33 8.94
CA PRO A 313 2.32 -57.32 7.95
C PRO A 313 0.82 -57.62 8.01
N ALA A 314 0.15 -57.35 9.14
CA ALA A 314 -1.29 -57.56 9.29
C ALA A 314 -2.14 -56.57 8.46
N ASP A 315 -1.56 -55.45 8.04
CA ASP A 315 -2.20 -54.46 7.15
C ASP A 315 -1.14 -53.81 6.23
N PRO A 316 -0.67 -54.53 5.20
CA PRO A 316 0.46 -54.11 4.37
C PRO A 316 0.13 -52.89 3.49
N ASP A 317 -1.16 -52.61 3.29
CA ASP A 317 -1.63 -51.51 2.46
C ASP A 317 -1.55 -50.14 3.16
N ARG A 318 -1.15 -50.12 4.44
CA ARG A 318 -1.17 -48.91 5.26
C ARG A 318 0.08 -48.73 6.11
N VAL A 319 0.34 -47.48 6.43
CA VAL A 319 1.34 -47.03 7.37
C VAL A 319 0.63 -46.20 8.42
N TYR A 320 0.88 -46.53 9.68
CA TYR A 320 0.32 -45.85 10.84
C TYR A 320 1.34 -44.86 11.38
N TYR A 321 0.90 -43.64 11.68
CA TYR A 321 1.71 -42.66 12.38
C TYR A 321 1.07 -42.36 13.73
N ALA A 322 1.86 -42.38 14.78
CA ALA A 322 1.38 -42.22 16.15
C ALA A 322 2.18 -41.14 16.87
N PHE A 323 1.49 -40.30 17.62
CA PHE A 323 2.08 -39.21 18.40
C PHE A 323 1.26 -38.91 19.65
N ARG A 324 1.90 -38.32 20.66
CA ARG A 324 1.26 -37.92 21.91
C ARG A 324 0.44 -36.64 21.70
N LEU A 325 -0.72 -36.56 22.33
CA LEU A 325 -1.54 -35.35 22.46
C LEU A 325 -1.20 -34.63 23.77
N PRO A 326 -1.48 -33.32 23.90
CA PRO A 326 -1.31 -32.61 25.17
C PRO A 326 -2.11 -33.21 26.35
N SER A 327 -3.18 -33.98 26.07
CA SER A 327 -3.91 -34.74 27.10
C SER A 327 -3.13 -35.93 27.68
N GLY A 328 -2.03 -36.32 27.04
CA GLY A 328 -1.26 -37.53 27.35
C GLY A 328 -1.61 -38.73 26.47
N ASP A 329 -2.76 -38.72 25.79
CA ASP A 329 -3.21 -39.81 24.93
C ASP A 329 -2.36 -39.95 23.66
N ILE A 330 -2.30 -41.16 23.11
CA ILE A 330 -1.67 -41.41 21.81
C ILE A 330 -2.73 -41.35 20.71
N LYS A 331 -2.53 -40.42 19.77
CA LYS A 331 -3.33 -40.32 18.55
C LYS A 331 -2.65 -41.09 17.43
N VAL A 332 -3.43 -41.92 16.74
CA VAL A 332 -2.99 -42.68 15.57
C VAL A 332 -3.67 -42.12 14.33
N ILE A 333 -2.89 -41.86 13.29
CA ILE A 333 -3.37 -41.52 11.95
C ILE A 333 -2.84 -42.56 10.97
N ASP A 334 -3.65 -42.94 10.00
CA ASP A 334 -3.22 -43.93 9.00
C ASP A 334 -3.19 -43.35 7.60
N ARG A 335 -2.28 -43.86 6.78
CA ARG A 335 -2.10 -43.46 5.38
C ARG A 335 -1.89 -44.71 4.54
N PHE A 336 -2.36 -44.68 3.29
CA PHE A 336 -2.01 -45.72 2.33
C PHE A 336 -0.48 -45.78 2.13
N SER A 337 0.04 -47.00 2.10
CA SER A 337 1.43 -47.27 1.77
C SER A 337 1.73 -46.80 0.35
N ARG A 338 3.01 -46.55 0.04
CA ARG A 338 3.42 -46.13 -1.32
C ARG A 338 3.06 -47.20 -2.36
N GLN A 339 3.17 -48.46 -1.98
CA GLN A 339 2.79 -49.60 -2.82
C GLN A 339 1.30 -49.58 -3.16
N ARG A 340 0.42 -49.38 -2.16
CA ARG A 340 -1.02 -49.29 -2.40
C ARG A 340 -1.41 -48.06 -3.23
N LYS A 341 -0.75 -46.91 -3.03
CA LYS A 341 -0.94 -45.72 -3.88
C LYS A 341 -0.56 -46.00 -5.33
N ALA A 342 0.57 -46.66 -5.57
CA ALA A 342 0.99 -47.05 -6.91
C ALA A 342 0.00 -48.03 -7.54
N ALA A 343 -0.44 -49.05 -6.81
CA ALA A 343 -1.43 -50.01 -7.29
C ALA A 343 -2.77 -49.35 -7.66
N LEU A 344 -3.26 -48.39 -6.87
CA LEU A 344 -4.46 -47.62 -7.18
C LEU A 344 -4.31 -46.75 -8.43
N LEU A 345 -3.14 -46.12 -8.62
CA LEU A 345 -2.84 -45.36 -9.84
C LEU A 345 -2.83 -46.26 -11.08
N TRP A 346 -2.22 -47.45 -10.98
CA TRP A 346 -2.23 -48.43 -12.06
C TRP A 346 -3.63 -48.96 -12.37
N ALA A 347 -4.44 -49.27 -11.35
CA ALA A 347 -5.82 -49.69 -11.54
C ALA A 347 -6.66 -48.61 -12.23
N ALA A 348 -6.52 -47.34 -11.83
CA ALA A 348 -7.19 -46.23 -12.48
C ALA A 348 -6.76 -46.07 -13.95
N ALA A 349 -5.45 -46.17 -14.23
CA ALA A 349 -4.93 -46.14 -15.60
C ALA A 349 -5.48 -47.29 -16.46
N ALA A 350 -5.60 -48.50 -15.89
CA ALA A 350 -6.18 -49.66 -16.58
C ALA A 350 -7.67 -49.48 -16.89
N VAL A 351 -8.45 -48.90 -15.96
CA VAL A 351 -9.87 -48.59 -16.20
C VAL A 351 -10.03 -47.55 -17.30
N VAL A 352 -9.20 -46.49 -17.31
CA VAL A 352 -9.20 -45.48 -18.38
C VAL A 352 -8.85 -46.12 -19.72
N ALA A 353 -7.81 -46.96 -19.77
CA ALA A 353 -7.43 -47.68 -20.98
C ALA A 353 -8.56 -48.58 -21.49
N LEU A 354 -9.23 -49.32 -20.59
CA LEU A 354 -10.38 -50.17 -20.93
C LEU A 354 -11.54 -49.34 -21.47
N ALA A 355 -11.89 -48.22 -20.83
CA ALA A 355 -12.95 -47.33 -21.30
C ALA A 355 -12.62 -46.76 -22.69
N VAL A 356 -11.37 -46.37 -22.94
CA VAL A 356 -10.92 -45.90 -24.27
C VAL A 356 -11.04 -47.02 -25.30
N THR A 357 -10.62 -48.25 -24.98
CA THR A 357 -10.77 -49.39 -25.91
C THR A 357 -12.22 -49.71 -26.23
N ILE A 358 -13.11 -49.77 -25.23
CA ILE A 358 -14.55 -50.00 -25.43
C ILE A 358 -15.14 -48.89 -26.31
N THR A 359 -14.83 -47.63 -26.01
CA THR A 359 -15.30 -46.48 -26.79
C THR A 359 -14.84 -46.57 -28.25
N LEU A 360 -13.57 -46.94 -28.49
CA LEU A 360 -13.02 -47.11 -29.84
C LEU A 360 -13.61 -48.33 -30.59
N THR A 361 -14.04 -49.37 -29.87
CA THR A 361 -14.67 -50.56 -30.48
C THR A 361 -16.17 -50.41 -30.72
N VAL A 362 -16.88 -49.59 -29.94
CA VAL A 362 -18.33 -49.35 -30.09
C VAL A 362 -18.63 -48.23 -31.07
N LEU A 363 -17.69 -47.29 -31.29
CA LEU A 363 -17.80 -46.21 -32.29
C LEU A 363 -17.21 -46.57 -33.67
N ARG A 364 -16.77 -47.82 -33.86
CA ARG A 364 -16.42 -48.41 -35.16
C ARG A 364 -17.53 -49.34 -35.60
#